data_AF-A0A453DRL3-F1
#
_entry.id   AF-A0A453DRL3-F1
#
_cell.length_a   1.000
_cell.length_b   1.000
_cell.length_c   1.000
_cell.angle_alpha   90.00
_cell.angle_beta   90.00
_cell.angle_gamma   90.00
#
_symmetry.space_group_name_H-M   'P 1'
#
loop_
_entity.id
_entity.type
_entity.pdbx_description
1 polymer ?
#
loop_
_entity_poly.entity_id
_entity_poly.type
_entity_poly.pdbx_seq_one_letter_code
_entity_poly.pdbx_strand_id
1 'polypeptide(L)'
;MDPKKAVEMVDENTICVAAILGSTLTGEYEDVKLLNDLLVAKNKETGWDVPIHVDAASGGFIAPFLQPELEWDFRLPLVKSINVSGHKYGLVYPGVGWVIWRSKADLPDELIFHINYLGTDQPTFTLNFSKGASQIIAQYYQLIRLGFEGYKHIMENCKLNAAVLKEGIDATGR
;
A
#
# COMPACT_ATOMS: atom_id res chain seq x y z
N MET A 1 4.46 14.35 1.37
CA MET A 1 4.07 15.15 0.19
C MET A 1 3.01 16.16 0.61
N ASP A 2 3.02 17.37 0.05
CA ASP A 2 1.91 18.32 0.17
C ASP A 2 0.86 18.02 -0.92
N PRO A 3 -0.37 17.58 -0.57
CA PRO A 3 -1.37 17.20 -1.56
C PRO A 3 -1.75 18.33 -2.53
N LYS A 4 -1.74 19.59 -2.09
CA LYS A 4 -2.13 20.72 -2.96
C LYS A 4 -1.11 20.92 -4.08
N LYS A 5 0.17 20.98 -3.70
CA LYS A 5 1.27 21.12 -4.67
C LYS A 5 1.35 19.92 -5.62
N ALA A 6 1.10 18.71 -5.11
CA ALA A 6 1.06 17.52 -5.94
C ALA A 6 -0.04 17.62 -7.00
N VAL A 7 -1.25 18.03 -6.62
CA VAL A 7 -2.36 18.23 -7.55
C VAL A 7 -2.08 19.37 -8.52
N GLU A 8 -1.43 20.46 -8.10
CA GLU A 8 -1.00 21.54 -9.00
C GLU A 8 -0.06 21.04 -10.11
N MET A 9 0.86 20.11 -9.80
CA MET A 9 1.81 19.53 -10.76
C MET A 9 1.17 18.58 -11.78
N VAL A 10 -0.06 18.11 -11.56
CA VAL A 10 -0.75 17.19 -12.49
C VAL A 10 -1.05 17.89 -13.82
N ASP A 11 -0.77 17.21 -14.92
CA ASP A 11 -1.07 17.62 -16.29
C ASP A 11 -1.70 16.47 -17.10
N GLU A 12 -2.00 16.70 -18.37
CA GLU A 12 -2.59 15.71 -19.28
C GLU A 12 -1.69 14.49 -19.56
N ASN A 13 -0.39 14.56 -19.23
CA ASN A 13 0.57 13.49 -19.42
C ASN A 13 0.79 12.66 -18.15
N THR A 14 0.12 13.03 -17.05
CA THR A 14 0.30 12.38 -15.75
C THR A 14 -0.42 11.04 -15.70
N ILE A 15 0.35 9.94 -15.61
CA ILE A 15 -0.21 8.57 -15.59
C ILE A 15 -0.85 8.19 -14.25
N CYS A 16 -0.36 8.75 -13.13
CA CYS A 16 -0.93 8.61 -11.79
C CYS A 16 -0.25 9.58 -10.82
N VAL A 17 -0.86 9.78 -9.65
CA VAL A 17 -0.20 10.35 -8.47
C VAL A 17 0.09 9.23 -7.47
N ALA A 18 1.34 9.09 -7.05
CA ALA A 18 1.75 8.09 -6.07
C ALA A 18 1.82 8.71 -4.67
N ALA A 19 0.93 8.30 -3.77
CA ALA A 19 0.95 8.70 -2.36
C ALA A 19 1.61 7.62 -1.50
N ILE A 20 2.32 8.03 -0.46
CA ILE A 20 3.08 7.12 0.42
C ILE A 20 2.39 6.98 1.78
N LEU A 21 1.93 5.77 2.09
CA LEU A 21 1.40 5.44 3.40
C LEU A 21 2.51 4.85 4.28
N GLY A 22 3.30 5.75 4.89
CA GLY A 22 4.42 5.40 5.77
C GLY A 22 5.77 5.67 5.12
N SER A 23 6.12 6.96 5.04
CA SER A 23 7.40 7.45 4.52
C SER A 23 8.59 6.73 5.17
N THR A 24 9.57 6.34 4.37
CA THR A 24 10.80 5.71 4.88
C THR A 24 11.69 6.69 5.64
N LEU A 25 11.51 8.00 5.43
CA LEU A 25 12.32 9.05 6.06
C LEU A 25 11.78 9.46 7.42
N THR A 26 10.46 9.56 7.55
CA THR A 26 9.80 10.14 8.73
C THR A 26 8.81 9.19 9.42
N GLY A 27 8.41 8.10 8.76
CA GLY A 27 7.33 7.22 9.22
C GLY A 27 5.93 7.80 9.03
N GLU A 28 5.79 9.02 8.51
CA GLU A 28 4.52 9.73 8.36
C GLU A 28 3.63 9.12 7.26
N TYR A 29 2.32 9.18 7.48
CA TYR A 29 1.32 8.88 6.46
C TYR A 29 1.00 10.14 5.68
N GLU A 30 1.16 10.11 4.37
CA GLU A 30 0.66 11.19 3.52
C GLU A 30 -0.87 11.19 3.52
N ASP A 31 -1.48 12.37 3.38
CA ASP A 31 -2.93 12.55 3.41
C ASP A 31 -3.57 12.13 2.08
N VAL A 32 -3.72 10.81 1.90
CA VAL A 32 -4.29 10.19 0.69
C VAL A 32 -5.74 10.64 0.48
N LYS A 33 -6.50 10.88 1.57
CA LYS A 33 -7.88 11.36 1.49
C LYS A 33 -7.95 12.77 0.90
N LEU A 34 -7.16 13.70 1.44
CA LEU A 34 -7.10 15.06 0.90
C LEU A 34 -6.61 15.07 -0.56
N LEU A 35 -5.61 14.24 -0.88
CA LEU A 35 -5.15 14.08 -2.26
C LEU A 35 -6.28 13.62 -3.18
N ASN A 36 -7.02 12.58 -2.78
CA ASN A 36 -8.18 12.08 -3.53
C ASN A 36 -9.20 13.20 -3.76
N ASP A 37 -9.59 13.92 -2.72
CA ASP A 37 -10.66 14.92 -2.81
C ASP A 37 -10.27 16.08 -3.76
N LEU A 38 -9.03 16.55 -3.68
CA LEU A 38 -8.49 17.59 -4.57
C LEU A 38 -8.37 17.09 -6.01
N LEU A 39 -7.90 15.87 -6.21
CA LEU A 39 -7.71 15.30 -7.55
C LEU A 39 -9.05 14.97 -8.22
N VAL A 40 -10.09 14.57 -7.46
CA VAL A 40 -11.47 14.43 -7.97
C VAL A 40 -11.97 15.76 -8.53
N ALA A 41 -11.75 16.86 -7.82
CA ALA A 41 -12.15 18.18 -8.29
C ALA A 41 -11.39 18.58 -9.57
N LYS A 42 -10.07 18.34 -9.63
CA LYS A 42 -9.25 18.62 -10.81
C LYS A 42 -9.67 17.78 -12.02
N ASN A 43 -9.85 16.48 -11.85
CA ASN A 43 -10.33 15.58 -12.91
C ASN A 43 -11.70 16.03 -13.47
N LYS A 44 -12.60 16.54 -12.61
CA LYS A 44 -13.88 17.09 -13.04
C LYS A 44 -13.73 18.38 -13.86
N GLU A 45 -12.77 19.23 -13.53
CA GLU A 45 -12.49 20.49 -14.24
C GLU A 45 -11.81 20.24 -15.59
N THR A 46 -10.79 19.39 -15.61
CA THR A 46 -9.94 19.17 -16.79
C THR A 46 -10.49 18.10 -17.73
N GLY A 47 -11.38 17.24 -17.24
CA GLY A 47 -11.84 16.05 -17.96
C GLY A 47 -10.79 14.93 -18.02
N TRP A 48 -9.67 15.08 -17.32
CA TRP A 48 -8.67 14.02 -17.17
C TRP A 48 -9.14 12.97 -16.16
N ASP A 49 -8.63 11.75 -16.26
CA ASP A 49 -8.94 10.64 -15.34
C ASP A 49 -7.67 10.18 -14.62
N VAL A 50 -6.97 11.11 -13.95
CA VAL A 50 -5.69 10.82 -13.29
C VAL A 50 -5.94 9.99 -12.02
N PRO A 51 -5.39 8.76 -11.92
CA PRO A 51 -5.60 7.88 -10.78
C PRO A 51 -4.59 8.11 -9.65
N ILE A 52 -4.85 7.49 -8.50
CA ILE A 52 -3.93 7.39 -7.36
C ILE A 52 -3.42 5.95 -7.24
N HIS A 53 -2.11 5.82 -7.09
CA HIS A 53 -1.47 4.62 -6.55
C HIS A 53 -1.03 4.90 -5.11
N VAL A 54 -1.25 3.95 -4.19
CA VAL A 54 -0.76 4.07 -2.82
C VAL A 54 0.41 3.11 -2.59
N ASP A 55 1.60 3.68 -2.39
CA ASP A 55 2.73 2.93 -1.85
C ASP A 55 2.51 2.75 -0.34
N ALA A 56 1.87 1.65 0.02
CA ALA A 56 1.65 1.22 1.38
C ALA A 56 2.65 0.14 1.80
N ALA A 57 3.89 0.17 1.27
CA ALA A 57 4.89 -0.87 1.51
C ALA A 57 5.04 -1.24 2.99
N SER A 58 5.08 -0.23 3.88
CA SER A 58 5.06 -0.38 5.33
C SER A 58 3.63 -0.27 5.90
N GLY A 59 2.96 0.87 5.68
CA GLY A 59 1.69 1.21 6.33
C GLY A 59 0.53 0.26 6.01
N GLY A 60 0.60 -0.50 4.91
CA GLY A 60 -0.46 -1.40 4.47
C GLY A 60 -0.72 -2.58 5.42
N PHE A 61 0.25 -2.94 6.27
CA PHE A 61 0.06 -3.91 7.36
C PHE A 61 0.07 -3.24 8.75
N ILE A 62 -0.13 -1.92 8.84
CA ILE A 62 -0.20 -1.19 10.11
C ILE A 62 -1.58 -0.51 10.24
N ALA A 63 -1.91 0.37 9.31
CA ALA A 63 -3.11 1.21 9.37
C ALA A 63 -4.41 0.40 9.53
N PRO A 64 -4.63 -0.73 8.83
CA PRO A 64 -5.83 -1.55 9.03
C PRO A 64 -6.06 -2.04 10.46
N PHE A 65 -4.98 -2.21 11.24
CA PHE A 65 -5.04 -2.79 12.58
C PHE A 65 -5.04 -1.72 13.67
N LEU A 66 -4.35 -0.60 13.45
CA LEU A 66 -4.23 0.48 14.44
C LEU A 66 -5.22 1.63 14.23
N GLN A 67 -5.56 1.94 12.98
CA GLN A 67 -6.41 3.07 12.58
C GLN A 67 -7.40 2.64 11.48
N PRO A 68 -8.31 1.69 11.75
CA PRO A 68 -9.24 1.17 10.73
C PRO A 68 -10.14 2.25 10.10
N GLU A 69 -10.44 3.31 10.86
CA GLU A 69 -11.24 4.45 10.41
C GLU A 69 -10.51 5.39 9.44
N LEU A 70 -9.17 5.30 9.35
CA LEU A 70 -8.41 6.11 8.40
C LEU A 70 -8.75 5.68 6.97
N GLU A 71 -9.30 6.60 6.18
CA GLU A 71 -9.55 6.37 4.76
C GLU A 71 -8.27 6.64 3.95
N TRP A 72 -7.66 5.57 3.44
CA TRP A 72 -6.45 5.66 2.60
C TRP A 72 -6.44 4.63 1.47
N ASP A 73 -7.29 3.61 1.55
CA ASP A 73 -7.30 2.45 0.66
C ASP A 73 -8.37 2.59 -0.43
N PHE A 74 -8.84 1.46 -0.96
CA PHE A 74 -9.85 1.41 -2.03
C PHE A 74 -11.20 2.04 -1.68
N ARG A 75 -11.46 2.45 -0.42
CA ARG A 75 -12.59 3.33 -0.07
C ARG A 75 -12.55 4.66 -0.84
N LEU A 76 -11.35 5.17 -1.16
CA LEU A 76 -11.17 6.44 -1.86
C LEU A 76 -11.26 6.27 -3.39
N PRO A 77 -12.21 6.89 -4.11
CA PRO A 77 -12.55 6.55 -5.49
C PRO A 77 -11.43 6.68 -6.53
N LEU A 78 -10.38 7.46 -6.30
CA LEU A 78 -9.25 7.54 -7.23
C LEU A 78 -8.14 6.53 -6.95
N VAL A 79 -8.17 5.80 -5.83
CA VAL A 79 -7.17 4.75 -5.53
C VAL A 79 -7.43 3.52 -6.41
N LYS A 80 -6.59 3.34 -7.43
CA LYS A 80 -6.73 2.26 -8.43
C LYS A 80 -5.81 1.08 -8.17
N SER A 81 -4.70 1.29 -7.48
CA SER A 81 -3.82 0.20 -7.06
C SER A 81 -3.06 0.54 -5.78
N ILE A 82 -2.69 -0.50 -5.03
CA ILE A 82 -1.97 -0.39 -3.75
C ILE A 82 -0.89 -1.47 -3.73
N ASN A 83 0.33 -1.10 -3.35
CA ASN A 83 1.37 -2.08 -3.03
C ASN A 83 1.56 -2.21 -1.51
N VAL A 84 1.97 -3.39 -1.04
CA VAL A 84 2.38 -3.63 0.35
C VAL A 84 3.49 -4.68 0.42
N SER A 85 4.48 -4.50 1.29
CA SER A 85 5.55 -5.49 1.49
C SER A 85 5.20 -6.44 2.61
N GLY A 86 4.94 -7.70 2.27
CA GLY A 86 4.70 -8.75 3.27
C GLY A 86 5.91 -8.97 4.20
N HIS A 87 7.12 -8.73 3.68
CA HIS A 87 8.35 -8.82 4.46
C HIS A 87 8.71 -7.57 5.29
N LYS A 88 7.82 -6.57 5.36
CA LYS A 88 7.91 -5.46 6.32
C LYS A 88 6.99 -5.77 7.50
N TYR A 89 5.90 -5.02 7.64
CA TYR A 89 4.92 -5.22 8.72
C TYR A 89 3.93 -6.38 8.42
N GLY A 90 4.05 -7.05 7.28
CA GLY A 90 3.35 -8.32 7.02
C GLY A 90 3.96 -9.53 7.74
N LEU A 91 5.05 -9.32 8.50
CA LEU A 91 5.66 -10.27 9.43
C LEU A 91 6.19 -11.56 8.78
N VAL A 92 6.69 -11.46 7.54
CA VAL A 92 7.40 -12.54 6.83
C VAL A 92 8.87 -12.17 6.63
N TYR A 93 9.74 -13.16 6.48
CA TYR A 93 11.12 -12.91 6.05
C TYR A 93 11.20 -12.31 4.64
N PRO A 94 12.31 -11.64 4.27
CA PRO A 94 12.49 -11.05 2.94
C PRO A 94 12.16 -12.01 1.79
N GLY A 95 11.41 -11.51 0.80
CA GLY A 95 11.08 -12.26 -0.43
C GLY A 95 9.60 -12.28 -0.85
N VAL A 96 8.70 -11.54 -0.18
CA VAL A 96 7.29 -11.41 -0.60
C VAL A 96 6.77 -9.98 -0.53
N GLY A 97 6.07 -9.56 -1.58
CA GLY A 97 5.32 -8.31 -1.67
C GLY A 97 4.04 -8.56 -2.45
N TRP A 98 3.09 -7.63 -2.30
CA TRP A 98 1.75 -7.71 -2.87
C TRP A 98 1.45 -6.40 -3.59
N VAL A 99 0.76 -6.50 -4.72
CA VAL A 99 0.13 -5.38 -5.40
C VAL A 99 -1.29 -5.80 -5.74
N ILE A 100 -2.24 -4.93 -5.46
CA ILE A 100 -3.66 -5.17 -5.65
C ILE A 100 -4.18 -4.04 -6.54
N TRP A 101 -4.94 -4.40 -7.57
CA TRP A 101 -5.73 -3.47 -8.36
C TRP A 101 -7.16 -3.46 -7.86
N ARG A 102 -7.80 -2.28 -7.89
CA ARG A 102 -9.19 -2.11 -7.49
C ARG A 102 -10.13 -2.98 -8.32
N SER A 103 -9.97 -2.93 -9.64
CA SER A 103 -10.81 -3.65 -10.59
C SER A 103 -9.98 -4.22 -11.73
N LYS A 104 -10.56 -5.16 -12.49
CA LYS A 104 -9.90 -5.72 -13.68
C LYS A 104 -9.55 -4.64 -14.70
N ALA A 105 -10.39 -3.60 -14.85
CA ALA A 105 -10.16 -2.52 -15.80
C ALA A 105 -8.94 -1.65 -15.46
N ASP A 106 -8.46 -1.69 -14.21
CA ASP A 106 -7.27 -0.94 -13.78
C ASP A 106 -5.96 -1.70 -14.10
N LEU A 107 -6.04 -2.93 -14.66
CA LEU A 107 -4.90 -3.70 -15.15
C LEU A 107 -5.11 -4.04 -16.64
N PRO A 108 -4.40 -3.36 -17.56
CA PRO A 108 -4.53 -3.63 -18.99
C PRO A 108 -4.24 -5.09 -19.35
N ASP A 109 -5.15 -5.72 -20.11
CA ASP A 109 -5.10 -7.15 -20.44
C ASP A 109 -3.83 -7.51 -21.24
N GLU A 110 -3.30 -6.58 -22.05
CA GLU A 110 -2.08 -6.77 -22.83
C GLU A 110 -0.81 -6.92 -21.97
N LEU A 111 -0.88 -6.58 -20.69
CA LEU A 111 0.20 -6.80 -19.72
C LEU A 111 0.14 -8.21 -19.10
N ILE A 112 -0.96 -8.94 -19.29
CA ILE A 112 -1.20 -10.24 -18.68
C ILE A 112 -0.71 -11.34 -19.62
N PHE A 113 0.20 -12.17 -19.13
CA PHE A 113 0.66 -13.38 -19.83
C PHE A 113 -0.14 -14.59 -19.37
N HIS A 114 -0.68 -15.33 -20.32
CA HIS A 114 -1.48 -16.53 -20.10
C HIS A 114 -0.63 -17.79 -20.26
N ILE A 115 -0.38 -18.49 -19.15
CA ILE A 115 0.46 -19.71 -19.10
C ILE A 115 -0.44 -20.94 -18.92
N ASN A 116 -0.08 -22.09 -19.48
CA ASN A 116 -0.91 -23.30 -19.46
C ASN A 116 -0.20 -24.58 -18.94
N TYR A 117 0.80 -24.44 -18.05
CA TYR A 117 1.69 -25.54 -17.64
C TYR A 117 0.97 -26.77 -17.01
N LEU A 118 -0.22 -26.57 -16.43
CA LEU A 118 -1.05 -27.65 -15.84
C LEU A 118 -2.35 -27.89 -16.62
N GLY A 119 -2.41 -27.51 -17.90
CA GLY A 119 -3.57 -27.71 -18.78
C GLY A 119 -4.73 -26.73 -18.56
N THR A 120 -4.57 -25.75 -17.67
CA THR A 120 -5.54 -24.67 -17.44
C THR A 120 -4.85 -23.31 -17.57
N ASP A 121 -5.62 -22.31 -17.98
CA ASP A 121 -5.13 -20.94 -18.14
C ASP A 121 -4.75 -20.32 -16.79
N GLN A 122 -3.55 -19.75 -16.73
CA GLN A 122 -2.98 -19.10 -15.56
C GLN A 122 -2.56 -17.67 -15.95
N PRO A 123 -3.37 -16.65 -15.62
CA PRO A 123 -3.02 -15.26 -15.88
C PRO A 123 -1.89 -14.85 -14.94
N THR A 124 -0.77 -14.41 -15.51
CA THR A 124 0.42 -13.98 -14.78
C THR A 124 0.80 -12.57 -15.17
N PHE A 125 1.02 -11.74 -14.17
CA PHE A 125 1.55 -10.39 -14.34
C PHE A 125 2.70 -10.19 -13.36
N THR A 126 3.90 -10.61 -13.78
CA THR A 126 5.10 -10.58 -12.95
C THR A 126 6.33 -10.33 -13.82
N LEU A 127 7.28 -9.54 -13.31
CA LEU A 127 8.60 -9.38 -13.94
C LEU A 127 9.50 -10.61 -13.74
N ASN A 128 9.32 -11.32 -12.63
CA ASN A 128 10.08 -12.52 -12.28
C ASN A 128 9.39 -13.78 -12.81
N PHE A 129 10.18 -14.81 -13.11
CA PHE A 129 9.68 -16.13 -13.48
C PHE A 129 9.86 -17.13 -12.32
N SER A 130 10.80 -18.05 -12.41
CA SER A 130 11.12 -19.02 -11.36
C SER A 130 11.55 -18.33 -10.07
N LYS A 131 10.88 -18.65 -8.96
CA LYS A 131 11.17 -18.13 -7.61
C LYS A 131 10.69 -19.09 -6.54
N GLY A 132 11.23 -18.96 -5.32
CA GLY A 132 10.76 -19.71 -4.17
C GLY A 132 9.33 -19.33 -3.77
N ALA A 133 8.55 -20.32 -3.31
CA ALA A 133 7.18 -20.13 -2.81
C ALA A 133 7.10 -20.05 -1.27
N SER A 134 8.22 -20.24 -0.57
CA SER A 134 8.25 -20.31 0.90
C SER A 134 7.72 -19.05 1.56
N GLN A 135 8.03 -17.85 1.04
CA GLN A 135 7.53 -16.61 1.62
C GLN A 135 6.02 -16.39 1.37
N ILE A 136 5.48 -16.89 0.26
CA ILE A 136 4.02 -16.85 0.02
C ILE A 136 3.31 -17.79 1.02
N ILE A 137 3.85 -18.99 1.21
CA ILE A 137 3.33 -19.96 2.19
C ILE A 137 3.43 -19.38 3.62
N ALA A 138 4.56 -18.76 3.96
CA ALA A 138 4.75 -18.12 5.25
C ALA A 138 3.79 -16.93 5.46
N GLN A 139 3.53 -16.11 4.43
CA GLN A 139 2.53 -15.06 4.54
C GLN A 139 1.15 -15.63 4.85
N TYR A 140 0.74 -16.69 4.15
CA TYR A 140 -0.53 -17.34 4.41
C TYR A 140 -0.61 -17.89 5.84
N TYR A 141 0.47 -18.53 6.32
CA TYR A 141 0.59 -18.95 7.72
C TYR A 141 0.40 -17.78 8.70
N GLN A 142 1.08 -16.65 8.50
CA GLN A 142 0.95 -15.49 9.38
C GLN A 142 -0.49 -14.96 9.40
N LEU A 143 -1.13 -14.87 8.23
CA LEU A 143 -2.53 -14.43 8.12
C LEU A 143 -3.48 -15.33 8.91
N ILE A 144 -3.41 -16.66 8.74
CA ILE A 144 -4.33 -17.59 9.43
C ILE A 144 -3.98 -17.83 10.90
N ARG A 145 -2.68 -17.74 11.26
CA ARG A 145 -2.23 -17.97 12.64
C ARG A 145 -2.57 -16.79 13.53
N LEU A 146 -2.33 -15.58 13.05
CA LEU A 146 -2.49 -14.35 13.83
C LEU A 146 -3.93 -13.82 13.72
N GLY A 147 -4.51 -13.87 12.52
CA GLY A 147 -5.76 -13.19 12.23
C GLY A 147 -5.69 -11.69 12.54
N PHE A 148 -6.84 -11.01 12.50
CA PHE A 148 -6.89 -9.57 12.77
C PHE A 148 -6.33 -9.21 14.16
N GLU A 149 -6.77 -9.92 15.20
CA GLU A 149 -6.36 -9.67 16.59
C GLU A 149 -4.85 -9.85 16.80
N GLY A 150 -4.24 -10.89 16.22
CA GLY A 150 -2.81 -11.13 16.37
C GLY A 150 -1.97 -10.05 15.70
N TYR A 151 -2.35 -9.59 14.51
CA TYR A 151 -1.69 -8.45 13.88
C TYR A 151 -1.87 -7.18 14.71
N LYS A 152 -3.10 -6.89 15.16
CA LYS A 152 -3.40 -5.73 16.01
C LYS A 152 -2.52 -5.68 17.26
N HIS A 153 -2.46 -6.77 18.03
CA HIS A 153 -1.62 -6.83 19.23
C HIS A 153 -0.14 -6.59 18.92
N ILE A 154 0.38 -7.15 17.82
CA ILE A 154 1.78 -6.94 17.43
C ILE A 154 2.02 -5.47 17.06
N MET A 155 1.13 -4.86 16.28
CA MET A 155 1.27 -3.46 15.90
C MET A 155 1.13 -2.52 17.10
N GLU A 156 0.25 -2.83 18.06
CA GLU A 156 0.11 -2.09 19.32
C GLU A 156 1.40 -2.16 20.13
N ASN A 157 2.01 -3.33 20.26
CA ASN A 157 3.31 -3.49 20.93
C ASN A 157 4.42 -2.69 20.24
N CYS A 158 4.48 -2.71 18.91
CA CYS A 158 5.43 -1.89 18.15
C CYS A 158 5.24 -0.39 18.42
N LYS A 159 3.98 0.08 18.40
CA LYS A 159 3.64 1.48 18.69
C LYS A 159 4.02 1.88 20.12
N LEU A 160 3.76 1.01 21.09
CA LEU A 160 4.12 1.24 22.50
C LEU A 160 5.63 1.35 22.68
N ASN A 161 6.42 0.43 22.10
CA ASN A 161 7.88 0.50 22.16
C ASN A 161 8.42 1.78 21.51
N ALA A 162 7.84 2.20 20.38
CA ALA A 162 8.21 3.46 19.73
C ALA A 162 7.91 4.68 20.63
N ALA A 163 6.77 4.68 21.33
CA ALA A 163 6.41 5.74 22.28
C ALA A 163 7.37 5.79 23.48
N VAL A 164 7.69 4.64 24.08
CA VAL A 164 8.66 4.56 25.19
C VAL A 164 10.03 5.09 24.77
N LEU A 165 10.51 4.71 23.58
CA LEU A 165 11.78 5.22 23.06
C LEU A 165 11.72 6.74 22.85
N LYS A 166 10.63 7.25 22.27
CA LYS A 166 10.43 8.69 22.07
C LYS A 166 10.47 9.44 23.41
N GLU A 167 9.70 9.00 24.39
CA GLU A 167 9.68 9.61 25.73
C GLU A 167 11.05 9.60 26.39
N GLY A 168 11.80 8.49 26.26
CA GLY A 168 13.16 8.38 26.76
C GLY A 168 14.12 9.37 26.11
N ILE A 169 14.00 9.59 24.80
CA ILE A 169 14.80 10.58 24.06
C ILE A 169 14.41 12.01 24.48
N ASP A 170 13.11 12.33 24.47
CA ASP A 170 12.59 13.65 24.85
C ASP A 170 13.02 14.03 26.29
N ALA A 171 13.03 13.07 27.21
CA ALA A 171 13.46 13.26 28.59
C ALA A 171 14.96 13.62 28.74
N THR A 172 15.79 13.39 27.71
CA THR A 172 17.19 13.83 27.74
C THR A 172 17.35 15.34 27.57
N GLY A 173 16.29 16.04 27.13
CA GLY A 173 16.31 17.49 26.88
C GLY A 173 17.26 17.92 25.75
N ARG A 174 17.61 16.98 24.86
CA ARG A 174 18.46 17.21 23.68
C ARG A 174 17.68 16.97 22.41
#